data_AF-A0A642PU16-F1
#
_entry.id   AF-A0A642PU16-F1
#
_cell.length_a   1.000
_cell.length_b   1.000
_cell.length_c   1.000
_cell.angle_alpha   90.00
_cell.angle_beta   90.00
_cell.angle_gamma   90.00
#
_symmetry.space_group_name_H-M   'P 1'
#
loop_
_entity.id
_entity.type
_entity.pdbx_description
1 polymer ?
#
loop_
_entity_poly.entity_id
_entity_poly.type
_entity_poly.pdbx_seq_one_letter_code
_entity_poly.pdbx_strand_id
1 'polypeptide(L)'
;MIISKLKLWWQSLLYYVIADPADNSITLSKHLFLHIKNNARKSDAARVFVFHISGDDTFGFIINPVIEQATQMCDIQYNDKYKCIGFETLCPSVGRILYEYGLSDNCRVKLSVSIQKTPQGKTYYPLAELKR
;
A
#
# COMPACT_ATOMS: atom_id res chain seq x y z
N MET A 1 -18.27 -4.84 -19.58
CA MET A 1 -18.32 -5.24 -18.14
C MET A 1 -17.41 -6.41 -17.79
N ILE A 2 -17.25 -7.43 -18.66
CA ILE A 2 -16.35 -8.59 -18.41
C ILE A 2 -14.87 -8.21 -18.57
N ILE A 3 -14.52 -7.48 -19.63
CA ILE A 3 -13.13 -7.08 -19.92
C ILE A 3 -12.54 -6.19 -18.80
N SER A 4 -13.35 -5.28 -18.23
CA SER A 4 -12.93 -4.43 -17.12
C SER A 4 -12.68 -5.23 -15.84
N LYS A 5 -13.51 -6.25 -15.55
CA LYS A 5 -13.29 -7.16 -14.41
C LYS A 5 -12.02 -8.00 -14.59
N LEU A 6 -11.79 -8.53 -15.80
CA LEU A 6 -10.52 -9.24 -16.10
C LEU A 6 -9.31 -8.33 -15.94
N LYS A 7 -9.39 -7.08 -16.43
CA LYS A 7 -8.29 -6.12 -16.29
C LYS A 7 -7.96 -5.83 -14.82
N LEU A 8 -8.98 -5.61 -13.98
CA LEU A 8 -8.82 -5.38 -12.55
C LEU A 8 -8.23 -6.60 -11.84
N TRP A 9 -8.68 -7.80 -12.19
CA TRP A 9 -8.14 -9.05 -11.67
C TRP A 9 -6.68 -9.28 -12.08
N TRP A 10 -6.32 -9.01 -13.34
CA TRP A 10 -4.93 -9.04 -13.79
C TRP A 10 -4.07 -8.00 -13.07
N GLN A 11 -4.60 -6.79 -12.85
CA GLN A 11 -3.91 -5.76 -12.08
C GLN A 11 -3.69 -6.18 -10.63
N SER A 12 -4.65 -6.84 -9.98
CA SER A 12 -4.49 -7.32 -8.59
C SER A 12 -3.50 -8.47 -8.45
N LEU A 13 -3.19 -9.18 -9.54
CA LEU A 13 -2.10 -10.16 -9.56
C LEU A 13 -0.72 -9.49 -9.61
N LEU A 14 -0.61 -8.32 -10.26
CA LEU A 14 0.64 -7.59 -10.42
C LEU A 14 0.89 -6.60 -9.28
N TYR A 15 -0.14 -5.84 -8.88
CA TYR A 15 -0.10 -4.81 -7.86
C TYR A 15 -0.77 -5.33 -6.59
N TYR A 16 0.08 -5.69 -5.64
CA TYR A 16 -0.34 -6.18 -4.34
C TYR A 16 0.73 -5.85 -3.30
N VAL A 17 0.32 -5.97 -2.05
CA VAL A 17 1.22 -6.01 -0.91
C VAL A 17 1.03 -7.29 -0.11
N ILE A 18 2.06 -7.70 0.63
CA ILE A 18 1.94 -8.67 1.71
C ILE A 18 1.98 -7.89 3.00
N ALA A 19 0.88 -7.93 3.75
CA ALA A 19 0.74 -7.32 5.06
C ALA A 19 1.08 -8.37 6.13
N ASP A 20 2.10 -8.10 6.94
CA ASP A 20 2.49 -8.93 8.07
C ASP A 20 2.18 -8.20 9.39
N PRO A 21 1.19 -8.66 10.16
CA PRO A 21 0.82 -8.03 11.42
C PRO A 21 1.86 -8.26 12.53
N ALA A 22 2.72 -9.27 12.42
CA ALA A 22 3.67 -9.61 13.48
C ALA A 22 4.78 -8.55 13.66
N ASP A 23 5.18 -7.91 12.56
CA ASP A 23 6.20 -6.86 12.52
C ASP A 23 5.66 -5.53 11.97
N ASN A 24 4.34 -5.42 11.81
CA ASN A 24 3.68 -4.27 11.19
C ASN A 24 4.28 -3.87 9.82
N SER A 25 4.75 -4.86 9.06
CA SER A 25 5.37 -4.62 7.77
C SER A 25 4.41 -4.78 6.60
N ILE A 26 4.67 -3.97 5.58
CA ILE A 26 4.03 -4.02 4.27
C ILE A 26 5.12 -4.27 3.24
N THR A 27 5.11 -5.46 2.63
CA THR A 27 6.01 -5.80 1.52
C THR A 27 5.35 -5.51 0.19
N LEU A 28 6.00 -4.74 -0.67
CA LEU A 28 5.51 -4.36 -1.99
C LEU A 28 5.80 -5.45 -3.03
N SER A 29 4.85 -5.70 -3.94
CA SER A 29 5.16 -6.48 -5.14
C SER A 29 6.20 -5.76 -6.01
N LYS A 30 7.00 -6.52 -6.76
CA LYS A 30 8.02 -5.97 -7.68
C LYS A 30 7.42 -4.96 -8.67
N HIS A 31 6.26 -5.26 -9.23
CA HIS A 31 5.60 -4.39 -10.21
C HIS A 31 5.08 -3.11 -9.56
N LEU A 32 4.54 -3.19 -8.33
CA LEU A 32 4.09 -2.01 -7.59
C LEU A 32 5.27 -1.12 -7.22
N PHE A 33 6.37 -1.70 -6.73
CA PHE A 33 7.58 -0.95 -6.44
C PHE A 33 8.14 -0.23 -7.68
N LEU A 34 8.25 -0.94 -8.81
CA LEU A 34 8.72 -0.32 -10.06
C LEU A 34 7.77 0.79 -10.53
N HIS A 35 6.46 0.62 -10.37
CA HIS A 35 5.50 1.67 -10.67
C HIS A 35 5.72 2.90 -9.79
N ILE A 36 5.84 2.73 -8.46
CA ILE A 36 6.12 3.81 -7.52
C ILE A 36 7.43 4.52 -7.89
N LYS A 37 8.50 3.75 -8.10
CA LYS A 37 9.84 4.28 -8.44
C LYS A 37 9.82 5.11 -9.73
N ASN A 38 9.09 4.67 -10.75
CA ASN A 38 9.01 5.37 -12.03
C ASN A 38 8.15 6.65 -11.97
N ASN A 39 7.23 6.75 -11.01
CA ASN A 39 6.38 7.92 -10.80
C ASN A 39 6.92 8.87 -9.72
N ALA A 40 7.88 8.43 -8.91
CA ALA A 40 8.55 9.28 -7.93
C ALA A 40 9.49 10.30 -8.61
N ARG A 41 9.53 11.53 -8.10
CA ARG A 41 10.52 12.54 -8.53
C ARG A 41 11.91 12.05 -8.10
N LYS A 42 12.91 12.21 -8.99
CA LYS A 42 14.23 11.55 -8.92
C LYS A 42 15.13 11.91 -7.72
N SER A 43 14.72 12.72 -6.74
CA SER A 43 15.63 13.22 -5.69
C SER A 43 15.27 12.87 -4.24
N ASP A 44 14.06 12.37 -3.96
CA ASP A 44 13.59 12.29 -2.59
C ASP A 44 13.60 10.85 -2.08
N ALA A 45 14.07 10.66 -0.84
CA ALA A 45 13.84 9.42 -0.11
C ALA A 45 12.34 9.10 -0.14
N ALA A 46 11.97 7.90 -0.53
CA ALA A 46 10.57 7.52 -0.69
C ALA A 46 9.93 7.29 0.68
N ARG A 47 9.21 8.30 1.16
CA ARG A 47 8.43 8.26 2.40
C ARG A 47 6.97 7.98 2.07
N VAL A 48 6.34 7.19 2.92
CA VAL A 48 4.96 6.71 2.77
C VAL A 48 4.14 7.30 3.90
N PHE A 49 2.99 7.84 3.55
CA PHE A 49 1.94 8.14 4.52
C PHE A 49 0.80 7.14 4.31
N VAL A 50 0.39 6.47 5.39
CA VAL A 50 -0.71 5.50 5.38
C VAL A 50 -1.92 6.15 6.06
N PHE A 51 -3.10 5.97 5.48
CA PHE A 51 -4.32 6.65 5.93
C PHE A 51 -5.57 5.81 5.70
N HIS A 52 -6.63 6.10 6.47
CA HIS A 52 -7.97 5.57 6.25
C HIS A 52 -8.72 6.44 5.22
N ILE A 53 -9.50 5.79 4.36
CA ILE A 53 -10.32 6.36 3.30
C ILE A 53 -11.77 6.16 3.71
N SER A 54 -12.37 7.17 4.35
CA SER A 54 -13.69 7.05 4.98
C SER A 54 -14.84 6.76 4.01
N GLY A 55 -14.70 7.09 2.72
CA GLY A 55 -15.75 6.84 1.73
C GLY A 55 -15.90 5.37 1.33
N ASP A 56 -14.79 4.63 1.32
CA ASP A 56 -14.73 3.24 0.84
C ASP A 56 -14.48 2.25 2.00
N ASP A 57 -14.33 2.75 3.22
CA ASP A 57 -13.89 2.01 4.41
C ASP A 57 -12.64 1.16 4.15
N THR A 58 -11.68 1.78 3.46
CA THR A 58 -10.41 1.15 3.09
C THR A 58 -9.24 1.95 3.63
N PHE A 59 -8.08 1.31 3.69
CA PHE A 59 -6.80 1.96 3.91
C PHE A 59 -6.09 2.18 2.59
N GLY A 60 -5.28 3.21 2.53
CA GLY A 60 -4.41 3.47 1.41
C GLY A 60 -3.13 4.13 1.84
N PHE A 61 -2.21 4.26 0.90
CA PHE A 61 -0.99 5.00 1.13
C PHE A 61 -0.64 5.94 -0.02
N ILE A 62 0.13 6.96 0.29
CA ILE A 62 0.63 7.96 -0.67
C ILE A 62 2.14 8.16 -0.46
N ILE A 63 2.85 8.42 -1.54
CA ILE A 63 4.30 8.60 -1.55
C ILE A 63 4.63 10.08 -1.56
N ASN A 64 5.52 10.51 -0.68
CA ASN A 64 6.00 11.88 -0.54
C ASN A 64 4.88 12.94 -0.59
N PRO A 65 3.79 12.79 0.19
CA PRO A 65 2.81 13.85 0.32
C PRO A 65 3.46 15.09 0.96
N VAL A 66 3.06 16.27 0.50
CA VAL A 66 3.32 17.51 1.23
C VAL A 66 2.35 17.55 2.41
N ILE A 67 2.89 17.39 3.62
CA ILE A 67 2.13 17.46 4.87
C ILE A 67 2.80 18.53 5.74
N GLU A 68 2.02 19.54 6.13
CA GLU A 68 2.49 20.67 6.94
C GLU A 68 2.56 20.32 8.44
N GLN A 69 1.75 19.36 8.87
CA GLN A 69 1.68 18.92 10.26
C GLN A 69 2.69 17.80 10.51
N ALA A 70 3.28 17.79 11.72
CA ALA A 70 4.16 16.71 12.14
C ALA A 70 3.40 15.38 12.16
N THR A 71 3.64 14.56 11.14
CA THR A 71 2.89 13.33 10.87
C THR A 71 3.87 12.17 10.74
N GLN A 72 3.51 11.01 11.27
CA GLN A 72 4.33 9.81 11.13
C GLN A 72 4.39 9.41 9.65
N MET A 73 5.61 9.31 9.15
CA MET A 73 5.93 8.86 7.80
C MET A 73 6.76 7.59 7.89
N CYS A 74 6.50 6.64 7.00
CA CYS A 74 7.21 5.38 6.92
C CYS A 74 8.23 5.44 5.79
N ASP A 75 9.45 4.95 6.00
CA ASP A 75 10.44 4.94 4.91
C ASP A 75 10.32 3.63 4.12
N ILE A 76 10.33 3.72 2.78
CA ILE A 76 10.48 2.52 1.94
C ILE A 76 11.93 2.05 2.04
N GLN A 77 12.11 0.81 2.51
CA GLN A 77 13.41 0.22 2.76
C GLN A 77 13.51 -1.16 2.09
N TYR A 78 14.73 -1.48 1.66
CA TYR A 78 15.05 -2.82 1.16
C TYR A 78 15.59 -3.67 2.30
N ASN A 79 15.00 -4.85 2.51
CA ASN A 79 15.47 -5.83 3.45
C ASN A 79 16.42 -6.81 2.76
N ASP A 80 17.72 -6.67 3.05
CA ASP A 80 18.75 -7.52 2.45
C ASP A 80 18.66 -9.00 2.82
N LYS A 81 18.14 -9.32 4.02
CA LYS A 81 18.01 -10.69 4.51
C LYS A 81 16.91 -11.44 3.76
N TYR A 82 15.76 -10.80 3.57
CA TYR A 82 14.58 -11.41 2.93
C TYR A 82 14.44 -11.05 1.45
N LYS A 83 15.35 -10.22 0.91
CA LYS A 83 15.37 -9.76 -0.49
C LYS A 83 14.04 -9.14 -0.92
N CYS A 84 13.41 -8.40 -0.02
CA CYS A 84 12.12 -7.74 -0.25
C CYS A 84 12.22 -6.23 -0.02
N ILE A 85 11.27 -5.48 -0.58
CA ILE A 85 11.16 -4.04 -0.39
C ILE A 85 9.79 -3.71 0.17
N GLY A 86 9.76 -2.83 1.17
CA GLY A 86 8.56 -2.56 1.93
C GLY A 86 8.72 -1.39 2.86
N PHE A 87 7.79 -1.24 3.78
CA PHE A 87 7.85 -0.26 4.85
C PHE A 87 7.13 -0.82 6.09
N GLU A 88 7.47 -0.29 7.26
CA GLU A 88 6.76 -0.56 8.51
C GLU A 88 5.73 0.56 8.75
N THR A 89 4.52 0.22 9.20
CA THR A 89 3.49 1.21 9.52
C THR A 89 2.84 0.93 10.87
N LEU A 90 2.89 1.92 11.77
CA LEU A 90 2.29 1.83 13.11
C LEU A 90 1.04 2.70 13.26
N CYS A 91 0.83 3.65 12.36
CA CYS A 91 -0.32 4.55 12.35
C CYS A 91 -0.85 4.71 10.90
N PRO A 92 -1.91 3.96 10.53
CA PRO A 92 -2.48 2.82 11.25
C PRO A 92 -1.54 1.62 11.26
N SER A 93 -1.60 0.79 12.31
CA SER A 93 -0.85 -0.46 12.36
C SER A 93 -1.38 -1.49 11.36
N VAL A 94 -0.55 -2.44 10.92
CA VAL A 94 -1.01 -3.52 10.03
C VAL A 94 -2.11 -4.35 10.71
N GLY A 95 -1.97 -4.62 12.01
CA GLY A 95 -3.03 -5.28 12.78
C GLY A 95 -4.37 -4.53 12.73
N ARG A 96 -4.35 -3.18 12.82
CA ARG A 96 -5.57 -2.38 12.70
C ARG A 96 -6.19 -2.48 11.30
N ILE A 97 -5.37 -2.42 10.25
CA ILE A 97 -5.81 -2.56 8.86
C ILE A 97 -6.52 -3.92 8.66
N LEU A 98 -5.90 -5.01 9.12
CA LEU A 98 -6.45 -6.35 8.96
C LEU A 98 -7.72 -6.55 9.80
N TYR A 99 -7.74 -6.05 11.03
CA TYR A 99 -8.92 -6.10 11.90
C TYR A 99 -10.13 -5.42 11.27
N GLU A 100 -9.98 -4.20 10.75
CA GLU A 100 -11.09 -3.48 10.08
C GLU A 100 -11.56 -4.20 8.81
N TYR A 101 -10.67 -4.91 8.11
CA TYR A 101 -11.06 -5.73 6.96
C TYR A 101 -11.70 -7.07 7.35
N GLY A 102 -11.79 -7.40 8.65
CA GLY A 102 -12.27 -8.70 9.13
C GLY A 102 -11.32 -9.86 8.77
N LEU A 103 -10.04 -9.56 8.53
CA LEU A 103 -9.01 -10.51 8.16
C LEU A 103 -8.22 -10.96 9.40
N SER A 104 -7.65 -12.17 9.33
CA SER A 104 -6.81 -12.70 10.40
C SER A 104 -5.57 -11.83 10.61
N ASP A 105 -5.36 -11.40 11.86
CA ASP A 105 -4.17 -10.69 12.35
C ASP A 105 -3.06 -11.63 12.83
N ASN A 106 -3.26 -12.95 12.72
CA ASN A 106 -2.28 -13.97 13.12
C ASN A 106 -1.38 -14.46 11.98
N CYS A 107 -1.62 -14.00 10.75
CA CYS A 107 -0.88 -14.46 9.58
C CYS A 107 -0.71 -13.35 8.55
N ARG A 108 0.24 -13.58 7.62
CA ARG A 108 0.48 -12.69 6.49
C ARG A 108 -0.68 -12.73 5.52
N VAL A 109 -1.16 -11.57 5.11
CA VAL A 109 -2.27 -11.47 4.16
C VAL A 109 -1.85 -10.71 2.90
N LYS A 110 -2.23 -11.24 1.74
CA LYS A 110 -2.04 -10.57 0.45
C LYS A 110 -3.20 -9.62 0.21
N LEU A 111 -2.92 -8.33 0.09
CA LEU A 111 -3.89 -7.29 -0.27
C LEU A 111 -3.62 -6.80 -1.68
N SER A 112 -4.67 -6.69 -2.49
CA SER A 112 -4.58 -6.04 -3.80
C SER A 112 -4.39 -4.54 -3.64
N VAL A 113 -3.67 -3.93 -4.60
CA VAL A 113 -3.43 -2.49 -4.61
C VAL A 113 -3.97 -1.92 -5.92
N SER A 114 -4.85 -0.94 -5.80
CA SER A 114 -5.28 -0.15 -6.95
C SER A 114 -4.44 1.13 -7.08
N ILE A 115 -4.40 1.71 -8.28
CA ILE A 115 -3.74 3.00 -8.51
C ILE A 115 -4.83 4.03 -8.76
N GLN A 116 -4.95 5.00 -7.85
CA GLN A 116 -5.95 6.05 -7.93
C GLN A 116 -5.29 7.43 -7.91
N LYS A 117 -6.03 8.46 -8.34
CA LYS A 117 -5.58 9.85 -8.31
C LYS A 117 -6.55 10.71 -7.53
N THR A 118 -6.02 11.52 -6.65
CA THR A 118 -6.76 12.58 -5.96
C THR A 118 -7.25 13.63 -6.98
N PRO A 119 -8.24 14.47 -6.63
CA PRO A 119 -8.66 15.59 -7.48
C PRO A 119 -7.51 16.54 -7.83
N GLN A 120 -6.49 16.65 -6.97
CA GLN A 120 -5.29 17.46 -7.20
C GLN A 120 -4.23 16.74 -8.06
N GLY A 121 -4.55 15.56 -8.61
CA GLY A 121 -3.68 14.79 -9.51
C GLY A 121 -2.59 13.97 -8.81
N LYS A 122 -2.53 13.95 -7.47
CA LYS A 122 -1.59 13.11 -6.71
C LYS A 122 -2.02 11.64 -6.74
N THR A 123 -1.09 10.74 -7.04
CA THR A 123 -1.33 9.29 -7.04
C THR A 123 -1.35 8.74 -5.62
N TYR A 124 -2.33 7.90 -5.30
CA TYR A 124 -2.42 7.14 -4.06
C TYR A 124 -2.82 5.69 -4.34
N TYR A 125 -2.60 4.83 -3.35
CA TYR A 125 -2.62 3.39 -3.49
C TYR A 125 -3.55 2.76 -2.44
N PRO A 126 -4.86 2.65 -2.73
CA PRO A 126 -5.80 1.94 -1.87
C PRO A 126 -5.49 0.45 -1.80
N LEU A 127 -5.57 -0.08 -0.59
CA LEU A 127 -5.48 -1.50 -0.26
C LEU A 127 -6.87 -2.10 -0.27
N ALA A 128 -7.05 -3.21 -0.97
CA ALA A 128 -8.31 -3.94 -0.96
C ALA A 128 -8.05 -5.43 -0.78
N GLU A 129 -8.94 -6.11 -0.07
CA GLU A 129 -8.98 -7.57 -0.07
C GLU A 129 -9.14 -8.07 -1.51
N LEU A 130 -8.41 -9.13 -1.86
CA LEU A 130 -8.63 -9.87 -3.09
C LEU A 130 -10.00 -10.58 -2.98
N LYS A 131 -11.08 -9.89 -3.36
CA LYS A 131 -12.40 -10.53 -3.51
C LYS A 131 -12.26 -11.63 -4.58
N ARG A 132 -12.36 -12.88 -4.13
CA ARG A 132 -12.42 -14.07 -4.99
C ARG A 132 -13.71 -14.09 -5.80
#